data_AF-A0A925D4N6-F1
#
_entry.id   AF-A0A925D4N6-F1
#
_cell.length_a   1.000
_cell.length_b   1.000
_cell.length_c   1.000
_cell.angle_alpha   90.00
_cell.angle_beta   90.00
_cell.angle_gamma   90.00
#
_symmetry.space_group_name_H-M   'P 1'
#
loop_
_entity.id
_entity.type
_entity.pdbx_description
1 polymer ?
#
loop_
_entity_poly.entity_id
_entity_poly.type
_entity_poly.pdbx_seq_one_letter_code
_entity_poly.pdbx_strand_id
1 'polypeptide(L)'
;HEARWLNLLGYALRPGFGLAVDDWRVAETWRTVQGKLAHAAPTSRTESLILWRRIAGGCSPGQQRAIAEPLLSAVRTLHKKQMTGKGSDPTFSPHEGLEVLRLLGSLELLSGETKIELGKLLIDLLPKRKLGKLRPALAWGLGRIGARVPVYGPLNTVVAPREAGLWAEKILDAGESDAMSVFAVVQIARRTHDRYRDMPESLRDRVLAWLGRANAPLHAVELVRTGGQLDEQEQTRVFGESLPKGLRIR
;
A
#
# COMPACT_ATOMS: atom_id res chain seq x y z
N HIS A 1 2.17 -13.16 24.93
CA HIS A 1 1.65 -11.88 25.44
C HIS A 1 2.06 -10.69 24.55
N GLU A 2 3.32 -10.59 24.12
CA GLU A 2 3.82 -9.52 23.23
C GLU A 2 2.98 -9.30 21.95
N ALA A 3 2.70 -10.34 21.16
CA ALA A 3 1.92 -10.21 19.93
C ALA A 3 0.54 -9.53 20.15
N ARG A 4 -0.17 -9.90 21.23
CA ARG A 4 -1.47 -9.27 21.58
C ARG A 4 -1.31 -7.82 22.02
N TRP A 5 -0.22 -7.52 22.73
CA TRP A 5 0.10 -6.16 23.15
C TRP A 5 0.42 -5.26 21.95
N LEU A 6 1.23 -5.73 20.99
CA LEU A 6 1.52 -5.01 19.74
C LEU A 6 0.24 -4.75 18.94
N ASN A 7 -0.64 -5.75 18.85
CA ASN A 7 -1.92 -5.62 18.18
C ASN A 7 -2.79 -4.52 18.81
N LEU A 8 -2.95 -4.56 20.15
CA LEU A 8 -3.73 -3.58 20.90
C LEU A 8 -3.13 -2.17 20.79
N LEU A 9 -1.81 -2.05 20.87
CA LEU A 9 -1.11 -0.77 20.72
C LEU A 9 -1.38 -0.16 19.35
N GLY A 10 -1.22 -0.94 18.27
CA GLY A 10 -1.49 -0.47 16.92
C GLY A 10 -2.95 -0.13 16.70
N TYR A 11 -3.86 -0.93 17.27
CA TYR A 11 -5.29 -0.64 17.25
C TYR A 11 -5.58 0.72 17.93
N ALA A 12 -5.04 0.97 19.11
CA ALA A 12 -5.31 2.21 19.85
C ALA A 12 -4.71 3.47 19.19
N LEU A 13 -3.59 3.33 18.47
CA LEU A 13 -2.86 4.46 17.90
C LEU A 13 -3.21 4.79 16.45
N ARG A 14 -3.98 3.97 15.74
CA ARG A 14 -4.28 4.21 14.32
C ARG A 14 -5.08 5.52 14.09
N PRO A 15 -4.80 6.29 13.03
CA PRO A 15 -3.82 6.06 11.97
C PRO A 15 -2.40 6.58 12.29
N GLY A 16 -2.13 6.93 13.55
CA GLY A 16 -0.89 7.55 14.03
C GLY A 16 -0.94 9.08 14.04
N PHE A 17 -2.06 9.69 13.67
CA PHE A 17 -2.24 11.13 13.61
C PHE A 17 -3.72 11.51 13.72
N GLY A 18 -3.98 12.81 13.95
CA GLY A 18 -5.33 13.39 13.92
C GLY A 18 -5.90 13.76 15.30
N LEU A 19 -5.26 13.33 16.39
CA LEU A 19 -5.57 13.77 17.75
C LEU A 19 -4.38 14.48 18.40
N ALA A 20 -4.68 15.28 19.43
CA ALA A 20 -3.64 15.91 20.23
C ALA A 20 -2.71 14.85 20.83
N VAL A 21 -1.40 15.14 20.80
CA VAL A 21 -0.32 14.32 21.38
C VAL A 21 0.00 13.04 20.58
N ASP A 22 -0.60 12.83 19.40
CA ASP A 22 -0.29 11.64 18.57
C ASP A 22 1.18 11.60 18.15
N ASP A 23 1.80 12.73 17.79
CA ASP A 23 3.23 12.80 17.45
C ASP A 23 4.12 12.25 18.57
N TRP A 24 3.78 12.59 19.83
CA TRP A 24 4.50 12.09 20.99
C TRP A 24 4.26 10.60 21.22
N ARG A 25 3.02 10.11 21.06
CA ARG A 25 2.68 8.68 21.21
C ARG A 25 3.39 7.81 20.17
N VAL A 26 3.46 8.29 18.93
CA VAL A 26 4.18 7.59 17.84
C VAL A 26 5.68 7.63 18.09
N ALA A 27 6.24 8.76 18.54
CA ALA A 27 7.65 8.86 18.91
C ALA A 27 8.03 7.93 20.08
N GLU A 28 7.15 7.81 21.08
CA GLU A 28 7.33 6.87 22.21
C GLU A 28 7.29 5.42 21.71
N THR A 29 6.27 5.07 20.93
CA THR A 29 6.13 3.73 20.33
C THR A 29 7.36 3.36 19.50
N TRP A 30 7.89 4.29 18.71
CA TRP A 30 9.13 4.11 17.97
C TRP A 30 10.30 3.75 18.90
N ARG A 31 10.52 4.53 19.95
CA ARG A 31 11.60 4.33 20.92
C ARG A 31 11.48 3.00 21.66
N THR A 32 10.27 2.54 21.95
CA THR A 32 10.02 1.29 22.68
C THR A 32 10.10 0.05 21.80
N VAL A 33 9.53 0.07 20.59
CA VAL A 33 9.27 -1.15 19.81
C VAL A 33 10.27 -1.36 18.66
N GLN A 34 10.75 -0.29 18.02
CA GLN A 34 11.58 -0.42 16.82
C GLN A 34 12.87 -1.17 17.16
N GLY A 35 13.12 -2.27 16.45
CA GLY A 35 14.30 -3.12 16.66
C GLY A 35 14.37 -3.82 18.01
N LYS A 36 13.31 -3.78 18.82
CA LYS A 36 13.31 -4.19 20.23
C LYS A 36 12.22 -5.20 20.58
N LEU A 37 11.81 -6.03 19.60
CA LEU A 37 10.91 -7.15 19.89
C LEU A 37 11.58 -8.10 20.90
N ALA A 38 10.90 -8.37 22.00
CA ALA A 38 11.35 -9.28 23.05
C ALA A 38 11.36 -10.74 22.56
N HIS A 39 10.47 -11.09 21.63
CA HIS A 39 10.44 -12.42 21.02
C HIS A 39 10.54 -12.33 19.49
N ALA A 40 11.48 -13.07 18.91
CA ALA A 40 11.60 -13.24 17.46
C ALA A 40 10.55 -14.20 16.85
N ALA A 41 9.47 -14.47 17.57
CA ALA A 41 8.41 -15.36 17.12
C ALA A 41 7.72 -14.80 15.87
N PRO A 42 7.35 -15.64 14.87
CA PRO A 42 6.68 -15.18 13.65
C PRO A 42 5.41 -14.36 13.92
N THR A 43 4.66 -14.69 14.97
CA THR A 43 3.46 -13.95 15.39
C THR A 43 3.78 -12.54 15.89
N SER A 44 4.80 -12.37 16.74
CA SER A 44 5.25 -11.05 17.18
C SER A 44 5.77 -10.20 16.02
N ARG A 45 6.51 -10.80 15.08
CA ARG A 45 6.98 -10.08 13.88
C ARG A 45 5.82 -9.63 12.99
N THR A 46 4.84 -10.50 12.78
CA THR A 46 3.63 -10.16 12.00
C THR A 46 2.85 -9.02 12.66
N GLU A 47 2.62 -9.06 13.97
CA GLU A 47 1.92 -8.00 14.68
C GLU A 47 2.72 -6.68 14.73
N SER A 48 4.06 -6.75 14.71
CA SER A 48 4.91 -5.56 14.54
C SER A 48 4.72 -4.92 13.17
N LEU A 49 4.68 -5.72 12.09
CA LEU A 49 4.39 -5.20 10.74
C LEU A 49 3.01 -4.52 10.68
N ILE A 50 2.00 -5.14 11.31
CA ILE A 50 0.65 -4.58 11.41
C ILE A 50 0.68 -3.27 12.20
N LEU A 51 1.33 -3.22 13.36
CA LEU A 51 1.49 -2.00 14.16
C LEU A 51 2.06 -0.85 13.32
N TRP A 52 3.20 -1.05 12.66
CA TRP A 52 3.81 0.00 11.83
C TRP A 52 2.93 0.42 10.67
N ARG A 53 2.18 -0.51 10.08
CA ARG A 53 1.24 -0.21 9.00
C ARG A 53 0.11 0.70 9.50
N ARG A 54 -0.43 0.41 10.68
CA ARG A 54 -1.53 1.17 11.30
C ARG A 54 -1.14 2.59 11.66
N ILE A 55 0.10 2.82 12.08
CA ILE A 55 0.58 4.14 12.53
C ILE A 55 1.46 4.85 11.50
N ALA A 56 1.56 4.33 10.27
CA ALA A 56 2.46 4.84 9.24
C ALA A 56 2.27 6.33 8.96
N GLY A 57 1.02 6.83 9.09
CA GLY A 57 0.69 8.24 8.88
C GLY A 57 1.32 9.19 9.91
N GLY A 58 1.58 8.70 11.14
CA GLY A 58 2.30 9.45 12.17
C GLY A 58 3.82 9.32 12.09
N CYS A 59 4.35 8.40 11.29
CA CYS A 59 5.79 8.21 11.17
C CYS A 59 6.42 9.28 10.29
N SER A 60 7.56 9.82 10.72
CA SER A 60 8.35 10.77 9.94
C SER A 60 8.95 10.14 8.68
N PRO A 61 9.38 10.93 7.68
CA PRO A 61 10.04 10.39 6.49
C PRO A 61 11.28 9.55 6.81
N GLY A 62 12.03 9.89 7.86
CA GLY A 62 13.17 9.11 8.32
C GLY A 62 12.77 7.74 8.88
N GLN A 63 11.70 7.70 9.68
CA GLN A 63 11.16 6.46 10.24
C GLN A 63 10.60 5.54 9.16
N GLN A 64 9.84 6.08 8.21
CA GLN A 64 9.30 5.28 7.11
C GLN A 64 10.41 4.70 6.23
N ARG A 65 11.48 5.46 5.94
CA ARG A 65 12.66 4.92 5.24
C ARG A 65 13.35 3.81 6.03
N ALA A 66 13.53 3.99 7.33
CA ALA A 66 14.16 2.98 8.20
C ALA A 66 13.33 1.68 8.28
N ILE A 67 12.00 1.77 8.25
CA ILE A 67 11.10 0.61 8.12
C ILE A 67 11.24 -0.03 6.73
N ALA A 68 11.24 0.79 5.68
CA ALA A 68 11.17 0.31 4.30
C ALA A 68 12.44 -0.43 3.86
N GLU A 69 13.63 0.05 4.21
CA GLU A 69 14.91 -0.48 3.69
C GLU A 69 15.08 -2.00 3.84
N PRO A 70 14.96 -2.60 5.06
CA PRO A 70 15.08 -4.05 5.21
C PRO A 70 13.98 -4.82 4.48
N LEU A 71 12.77 -4.25 4.40
CA LEU A 71 11.63 -4.87 3.73
C LEU A 71 11.78 -4.86 2.20
N LEU A 72 12.30 -3.75 1.64
CA LEU A 72 12.63 -3.63 0.23
C LEU A 72 13.72 -4.63 -0.16
N SER A 73 14.76 -4.80 0.66
CA SER A 73 15.79 -5.82 0.44
C SER A 73 15.19 -7.24 0.35
N ALA A 74 14.23 -7.56 1.23
CA ALA A 74 13.53 -8.84 1.19
C ALA A 74 12.66 -9.00 -0.07
N VAL A 75 11.96 -7.94 -0.51
CA VAL A 75 11.18 -7.94 -1.75
C VAL A 75 12.07 -8.05 -2.99
N ARG A 76 13.23 -7.39 -3.03
CA ARG A 76 14.24 -7.53 -4.09
C ARG A 76 14.72 -8.99 -4.20
N THR A 77 14.94 -9.64 -3.05
CA THR A 77 15.35 -11.05 -2.98
C THR A 77 14.24 -11.96 -3.53
N LEU A 78 13.00 -11.73 -3.12
CA LEU A 78 11.83 -12.44 -3.65
C LEU A 78 11.72 -12.25 -5.17
N HIS A 79 11.82 -11.01 -5.67
CA HIS A 79 11.74 -10.71 -7.10
C HIS A 79 12.83 -11.44 -7.88
N LYS A 80 14.09 -11.33 -7.46
CA LYS A 80 15.22 -12.03 -8.10
C LYS A 80 14.99 -13.54 -8.18
N LYS A 81 14.53 -14.16 -7.09
CA LYS A 81 14.21 -15.59 -7.05
C LYS A 81 13.11 -15.97 -8.03
N GLN A 82 12.05 -15.16 -8.15
CA GLN A 82 10.92 -15.43 -9.04
C GLN A 82 11.21 -15.11 -10.52
N MET A 83 12.11 -14.18 -10.82
CA MET A 83 12.47 -13.84 -12.20
C MET A 83 13.55 -14.76 -12.76
N THR A 84 14.54 -15.14 -11.95
CA THR A 84 15.71 -15.90 -12.43
C THR A 84 15.71 -17.37 -12.02
N GLY A 85 14.84 -17.77 -11.09
CA GLY A 85 14.86 -19.10 -10.47
C GLY A 85 16.06 -19.34 -9.55
N LYS A 86 16.97 -18.36 -9.41
CA LYS A 86 18.19 -18.41 -8.59
C LYS A 86 18.13 -17.38 -7.48
N GLY A 87 18.71 -17.71 -6.33
CA GLY A 87 18.85 -16.78 -5.20
C GLY A 87 18.44 -17.41 -3.87
N SER A 88 18.78 -16.68 -2.79
CA SER A 88 18.36 -17.02 -1.44
C SER A 88 16.86 -16.86 -1.24
N ASP A 89 16.35 -17.45 -0.16
CA ASP A 89 15.00 -17.18 0.31
C ASP A 89 14.88 -15.75 0.86
N PRO A 90 13.72 -15.09 0.68
CA PRO A 90 13.45 -13.82 1.33
C PRO A 90 13.47 -14.00 2.85
N THR A 91 13.80 -12.92 3.57
CA THR A 91 13.90 -12.93 5.04
C THR A 91 12.56 -12.98 5.78
N PHE A 92 11.44 -13.06 5.05
CA PHE A 92 10.10 -13.20 5.59
C PHE A 92 9.43 -14.51 5.13
N SER A 93 8.60 -15.09 6.00
CA SER A 93 7.72 -16.20 5.64
C SER A 93 6.57 -15.73 4.72
N PRO A 94 5.89 -16.64 3.97
CA PRO A 94 4.78 -16.26 3.12
C PRO A 94 3.63 -15.52 3.85
N HIS A 95 3.38 -15.85 5.12
CA HIS A 95 2.37 -15.17 5.94
C HIS A 95 2.79 -13.74 6.28
N GLU A 96 4.05 -13.54 6.68
CA GLU A 96 4.62 -12.20 6.91
C GLU A 96 4.66 -11.40 5.62
N GLY A 97 4.89 -12.04 4.47
CA GLY A 97 4.96 -11.40 3.16
C GLY A 97 3.72 -10.57 2.79
N LEU A 98 2.52 -10.99 3.24
CA LEU A 98 1.31 -10.19 3.07
C LEU A 98 1.40 -8.85 3.80
N GLU A 99 1.81 -8.86 5.06
CA GLU A 99 1.92 -7.65 5.86
C GLU A 99 3.14 -6.80 5.47
N VAL A 100 4.23 -7.42 4.99
CA VAL A 100 5.37 -6.69 4.41
C VAL A 100 4.92 -5.83 3.22
N LEU A 101 4.18 -6.43 2.28
CA LEU A 101 3.68 -5.73 1.09
C LEU A 101 2.68 -4.64 1.45
N ARG A 102 1.77 -4.91 2.40
CA ARG A 102 0.80 -3.92 2.87
C ARG A 102 1.46 -2.77 3.64
N LEU A 103 2.47 -3.06 4.45
CA LEU A 103 3.24 -2.05 5.15
C LEU A 103 3.95 -1.15 4.14
N LEU A 104 4.73 -1.72 3.22
CA LEU A 104 5.43 -0.97 2.18
C LEU A 104 4.49 -0.09 1.34
N GLY A 105 3.32 -0.62 0.96
CA GLY A 105 2.31 0.16 0.24
C GLY A 105 1.70 1.31 1.05
N SER A 106 1.74 1.24 2.38
CA SER A 106 1.20 2.27 3.27
C SER A 106 2.16 3.44 3.52
N LEU A 107 3.46 3.31 3.19
CA LEU A 107 4.49 4.30 3.50
C LEU A 107 4.50 5.45 2.47
N GLU A 108 3.59 6.42 2.65
CA GLU A 108 3.41 7.49 1.68
C GLU A 108 4.52 8.55 1.66
N LEU A 109 5.40 8.63 2.67
CA LEU A 109 6.50 9.60 2.73
C LEU A 109 7.80 9.09 2.09
N LEU A 110 7.80 7.89 1.51
CA LEU A 110 8.92 7.41 0.70
C LEU A 110 9.11 8.30 -0.54
N SER A 111 10.35 8.39 -1.03
CA SER A 111 10.68 9.15 -2.23
C SER A 111 9.97 8.55 -3.45
N GLY A 112 9.75 9.39 -4.47
CA GLY A 112 9.21 8.93 -5.76
C GLY A 112 10.04 7.81 -6.37
N GLU A 113 11.37 7.87 -6.26
CA GLU A 113 12.29 6.84 -6.77
C GLU A 113 12.08 5.49 -6.09
N THR A 114 12.03 5.45 -4.76
CA THR A 114 11.78 4.22 -3.99
C THR A 114 10.40 3.64 -4.33
N LYS A 115 9.39 4.50 -4.47
CA LYS A 115 8.04 4.08 -4.88
C LYS A 115 8.02 3.51 -6.31
N ILE A 116 8.75 4.11 -7.25
CA ILE A 116 8.87 3.62 -8.62
C ILE A 116 9.57 2.26 -8.65
N GLU A 117 10.67 2.11 -7.92
CA GLU A 117 11.36 0.83 -7.78
C GLU A 117 10.42 -0.25 -7.25
N LEU A 118 9.75 0.03 -6.13
CA LEU A 118 8.82 -0.91 -5.52
C LEU A 118 7.70 -1.27 -6.50
N GLY A 119 7.07 -0.29 -7.16
CA GLY A 119 6.02 -0.55 -8.14
C GLY A 119 6.49 -1.44 -9.30
N LYS A 120 7.72 -1.26 -9.80
CA LYS A 120 8.33 -2.14 -10.81
C LYS A 120 8.50 -3.58 -10.29
N LEU A 121 8.98 -3.74 -9.06
CA LEU A 121 9.09 -5.07 -8.45
C LEU A 121 7.71 -5.74 -8.30
N LEU A 122 6.71 -5.01 -7.82
CA LEU A 122 5.38 -5.57 -7.56
C LEU A 122 4.66 -5.95 -8.86
N ILE A 123 4.73 -5.13 -9.90
CA ILE A 123 4.03 -5.41 -11.17
C ILE A 123 4.63 -6.63 -11.89
N ASP A 124 5.94 -6.84 -11.80
CA ASP A 124 6.59 -8.02 -12.36
C ASP A 124 6.24 -9.31 -11.58
N LEU A 125 6.03 -9.19 -10.27
CA LEU A 125 5.63 -10.30 -9.41
C LEU A 125 4.14 -10.67 -9.54
N LEU A 126 3.29 -9.69 -9.86
CA LEU A 126 1.84 -9.86 -9.94
C LEU A 126 1.37 -11.06 -10.79
N PRO A 127 1.89 -11.30 -12.02
CA PRO A 127 1.45 -12.42 -12.85
C PRO A 127 2.02 -13.80 -12.40
N LYS A 128 2.89 -13.85 -11.39
CA LYS A 128 3.54 -15.10 -10.98
C LYS A 128 2.56 -16.01 -10.25
N ARG A 129 2.09 -17.07 -10.90
CA ARG A 129 1.16 -18.08 -10.33
C ARG A 129 1.60 -18.64 -8.98
N LYS A 130 2.90 -18.86 -8.76
CA LYS A 130 3.47 -19.34 -7.48
C LYS A 130 3.22 -18.37 -6.31
N LEU A 131 2.96 -17.09 -6.60
CA LEU A 131 2.66 -16.05 -5.62
C LEU A 131 1.16 -15.79 -5.48
N GLY A 132 0.28 -16.69 -5.93
CA GLY A 132 -1.18 -16.48 -5.88
C GLY A 132 -1.71 -16.04 -4.51
N LYS A 133 -1.11 -16.54 -3.41
CA LYS A 133 -1.47 -16.11 -2.04
C LYS A 133 -1.12 -14.64 -1.75
N LEU A 134 -0.03 -14.12 -2.33
CA LEU A 134 0.43 -12.74 -2.16
C LEU A 134 -0.22 -11.76 -3.14
N ARG A 135 -0.84 -12.27 -4.22
CA ARG A 135 -1.42 -11.45 -5.29
C ARG A 135 -2.33 -10.32 -4.79
N PRO A 136 -3.25 -10.53 -3.82
CA PRO A 136 -4.08 -9.44 -3.30
C PRO A 136 -3.25 -8.32 -2.67
N ALA A 137 -2.18 -8.65 -1.94
CA ALA A 137 -1.29 -7.66 -1.31
C ALA A 137 -0.37 -6.97 -2.33
N LEU A 138 0.05 -7.68 -3.39
CA LEU A 138 0.80 -7.09 -4.52
C LEU A 138 -0.04 -6.03 -5.24
N ALA A 139 -1.27 -6.38 -5.64
CA ALA A 139 -2.19 -5.47 -6.30
C ALA A 139 -2.57 -4.28 -5.39
N TRP A 140 -2.90 -4.56 -4.13
CA TRP A 140 -3.19 -3.51 -3.15
C TRP A 140 -2.02 -2.54 -2.96
N GLY A 141 -0.79 -3.06 -2.83
CA GLY A 141 0.42 -2.24 -2.71
C GLY A 141 0.64 -1.34 -3.92
N LEU A 142 0.49 -1.89 -5.13
CA LEU A 142 0.53 -1.12 -6.39
C LEU A 142 -0.49 0.02 -6.39
N GLY A 143 -1.72 -0.27 -5.98
CA GLY A 143 -2.78 0.73 -5.86
C GLY A 143 -2.43 1.86 -4.91
N ARG A 144 -1.86 1.55 -3.75
CA ARG A 144 -1.50 2.56 -2.75
C ARG A 144 -0.31 3.41 -3.17
N ILE A 145 0.73 2.80 -3.73
CA ILE A 145 1.94 3.50 -4.18
C ILE A 145 1.64 4.38 -5.41
N GLY A 146 0.80 3.87 -6.31
CA GLY A 146 0.37 4.56 -7.51
C GLY A 146 -0.80 5.52 -7.29
N ALA A 147 -1.33 5.66 -6.07
CA ALA A 147 -2.50 6.47 -5.79
C ALA A 147 -2.31 7.94 -6.18
N ARG A 148 -3.32 8.54 -6.81
CA ARG A 148 -3.31 9.98 -7.19
C ARG A 148 -3.69 10.91 -6.06
N VAL A 149 -4.48 10.38 -5.12
CA VAL A 149 -4.89 11.05 -3.89
C VAL A 149 -4.25 10.29 -2.72
N PRO A 150 -3.13 10.78 -2.18
CA PRO A 150 -2.53 10.21 -0.99
C PRO A 150 -3.47 10.36 0.21
N VAL A 151 -3.33 9.47 1.19
CA VAL A 151 -4.12 9.49 2.42
C VAL A 151 -3.59 10.53 3.40
N TYR A 152 -2.27 10.66 3.48
CA TYR A 152 -1.61 11.54 4.45
C TYR A 152 -0.30 12.14 3.89
N GLY A 153 0.29 11.52 2.86
CA GLY A 153 1.51 12.02 2.23
C GLY A 153 1.27 13.31 1.44
N PRO A 154 2.27 14.19 1.35
CA PRO A 154 2.18 15.39 0.53
C PRO A 154 2.24 15.04 -0.97
N LEU A 155 1.65 15.90 -1.81
CA LEU A 155 1.50 15.65 -3.25
C LEU A 155 2.84 15.48 -4.00
N ASN A 156 3.93 16.05 -3.50
CA ASN A 156 5.27 15.90 -4.09
C ASN A 156 5.86 14.48 -3.96
N THR A 157 5.25 13.61 -3.15
CA THR A 157 5.64 12.20 -3.02
C THR A 157 4.86 11.27 -3.95
N VAL A 158 3.88 11.80 -4.69
CA VAL A 158 3.06 11.03 -5.63
C VAL A 158 3.92 10.65 -6.84
N VAL A 159 3.86 9.37 -7.22
CA VAL A 159 4.60 8.86 -8.40
C VAL A 159 4.11 9.56 -9.67
N ALA A 160 5.02 9.89 -10.58
CA ALA A 160 4.68 10.52 -11.85
C ALA A 160 3.60 9.72 -12.62
N PRO A 161 2.63 10.40 -13.30
CA PRO A 161 1.53 9.72 -13.98
C PRO A 161 1.98 8.68 -14.99
N ARG A 162 3.08 8.97 -15.71
CA ARG A 162 3.67 8.07 -16.69
C ARG A 162 4.04 6.70 -16.08
N GLU A 163 4.76 6.70 -14.96
CA GLU A 163 5.23 5.45 -14.35
C GLU A 163 4.07 4.64 -13.76
N ALA A 164 3.14 5.30 -13.05
CA ALA A 164 1.97 4.63 -12.49
C ALA A 164 1.00 4.13 -13.58
N GLY A 165 0.87 4.88 -14.68
CA GLY A 165 0.06 4.50 -15.84
C GLY A 165 0.53 3.18 -16.47
N LEU A 166 1.85 2.96 -16.59
CA LEU A 166 2.40 1.68 -17.07
C LEU A 166 1.98 0.49 -16.20
N TRP A 167 1.84 0.69 -14.89
CA TRP A 167 1.36 -0.36 -13.98
C TRP A 167 -0.12 -0.64 -14.21
N ALA A 168 -0.93 0.42 -14.39
CA ALA A 168 -2.35 0.26 -14.71
C ALA A 168 -2.52 -0.52 -16.02
N GLU A 169 -1.80 -0.15 -17.09
CA GLU A 169 -1.85 -0.85 -18.37
C GLU A 169 -1.51 -2.33 -18.24
N LYS A 170 -0.43 -2.66 -17.53
CA LYS A 170 -0.06 -4.07 -17.29
C LYS A 170 -1.15 -4.85 -16.53
N ILE A 171 -1.86 -4.22 -15.58
CA ILE A 171 -2.98 -4.86 -14.88
C ILE A 171 -4.17 -5.06 -15.83
N LEU A 172 -4.51 -4.05 -16.64
CA LEU A 172 -5.59 -4.14 -17.63
C LEU A 172 -5.32 -5.26 -18.65
N ASP A 173 -4.09 -5.34 -19.15
CA ASP A 173 -3.68 -6.30 -20.18
C ASP A 173 -3.59 -7.74 -19.63
N ALA A 174 -3.34 -7.91 -18.32
CA ALA A 174 -3.41 -9.22 -17.68
C ALA A 174 -4.85 -9.79 -17.64
N GLY A 175 -5.87 -8.94 -17.79
CA GLY A 175 -7.28 -9.34 -17.91
C GLY A 175 -7.95 -9.84 -16.63
N GLU A 176 -7.20 -10.06 -15.55
CA GLU A 176 -7.74 -10.47 -14.25
C GLU A 176 -8.40 -9.30 -13.52
N SER A 177 -9.68 -9.45 -13.18
CA SER A 177 -10.53 -8.41 -12.58
C SER A 177 -10.91 -8.68 -11.13
N ASP A 178 -10.02 -9.31 -10.35
CA ASP A 178 -10.23 -9.50 -8.92
C ASP A 178 -10.36 -8.16 -8.17
N ALA A 179 -10.97 -8.18 -6.99
CA ALA A 179 -11.28 -6.97 -6.22
C ALA A 179 -10.04 -6.09 -5.93
N MET A 180 -8.85 -6.67 -5.74
CA MET A 180 -7.64 -5.89 -5.47
C MET A 180 -7.01 -5.35 -6.75
N SER A 181 -7.16 -6.03 -7.88
CA SER A 181 -6.79 -5.49 -9.19
C SER A 181 -7.68 -4.29 -9.56
N VAL A 182 -8.99 -4.39 -9.33
CA VAL A 182 -9.93 -3.26 -9.48
C VAL A 182 -9.55 -2.09 -8.58
N PHE A 183 -9.31 -2.35 -7.30
CA PHE A 183 -8.84 -1.35 -6.35
C PHE A 183 -7.56 -0.64 -6.83
N ALA A 184 -6.57 -1.41 -7.30
CA ALA A 184 -5.30 -0.87 -7.75
C ALA A 184 -5.47 0.10 -8.92
N VAL A 185 -6.22 -0.33 -9.93
CA VAL A 185 -6.48 0.46 -11.14
C VAL A 185 -7.27 1.73 -10.79
N VAL A 186 -8.31 1.64 -9.95
CA VAL A 186 -9.10 2.80 -9.52
C VAL A 186 -8.22 3.81 -8.79
N GLN A 187 -7.37 3.38 -7.86
CA GLN A 187 -6.49 4.30 -7.13
C GLN A 187 -5.47 5.01 -8.04
N ILE A 188 -4.95 4.30 -9.05
CA ILE A 188 -4.01 4.86 -10.04
C ILE A 188 -4.71 5.82 -11.01
N ALA A 189 -5.94 5.51 -11.42
CA ALA A 189 -6.67 6.26 -12.44
C ALA A 189 -7.68 7.27 -11.90
N ARG A 190 -7.84 7.37 -10.57
CA ARG A 190 -8.76 8.30 -9.90
C ARG A 190 -8.48 9.72 -10.36
N ARG A 191 -9.53 10.41 -10.81
CA ARG A 191 -9.44 11.78 -11.28
C ARG A 191 -9.26 12.73 -10.08
N THR A 192 -8.36 13.67 -10.22
CA THR A 192 -8.00 14.66 -9.21
C THR A 192 -8.23 16.10 -9.67
N HIS A 193 -8.55 16.31 -10.96
CA HIS A 193 -8.69 17.62 -11.60
C HIS A 193 -7.36 18.41 -11.65
N ASP A 194 -6.25 17.70 -11.54
CA ASP A 194 -4.90 18.25 -11.65
C ASP A 194 -4.18 17.57 -12.81
N ARG A 195 -3.89 18.36 -13.86
CA ARG A 195 -3.27 17.88 -15.10
C ARG A 195 -1.92 17.19 -14.88
N TYR A 196 -1.18 17.56 -13.83
CA TYR A 196 0.13 16.97 -13.55
C TYR A 196 0.07 15.65 -12.79
N ARG A 197 -1.11 15.31 -12.23
CA ARG A 197 -1.33 14.07 -11.48
C ARG A 197 -2.26 13.10 -12.20
N ASP A 198 -3.24 13.61 -12.93
CA ASP A 198 -4.23 12.81 -13.64
C ASP A 198 -3.60 11.96 -14.74
N MET A 199 -4.16 10.77 -14.92
CA MET A 199 -3.80 9.89 -16.04
C MET A 199 -4.30 10.50 -17.36
N PRO A 200 -3.61 10.23 -18.48
CA PRO A 200 -4.10 10.61 -19.81
C PRO A 200 -5.52 10.10 -20.05
N GLU A 201 -6.34 10.88 -20.76
CA GLU A 201 -7.74 10.53 -21.02
C GLU A 201 -7.88 9.17 -21.71
N SER A 202 -7.00 8.87 -22.67
CA SER A 202 -6.96 7.58 -23.36
C SER A 202 -6.80 6.38 -22.41
N LEU A 203 -5.95 6.51 -21.38
CA LEU A 203 -5.79 5.47 -20.36
C LEU A 203 -7.02 5.40 -19.46
N ARG A 204 -7.59 6.55 -19.05
CA ARG A 204 -8.81 6.58 -18.22
C ARG A 204 -10.00 5.95 -18.95
N ASP A 205 -10.16 6.19 -20.25
CA ASP A 205 -11.22 5.58 -21.04
C ASP A 205 -11.05 4.06 -21.14
N ARG A 206 -9.81 3.58 -21.33
CA ARG A 206 -9.50 2.14 -21.27
C ARG A 206 -9.84 1.55 -19.90
N VAL A 207 -9.51 2.25 -18.81
CA VAL A 207 -9.86 1.84 -17.44
C VAL A 207 -11.37 1.75 -17.27
N LEU A 208 -12.13 2.77 -17.70
CA LEU A 208 -13.59 2.79 -17.58
C LEU A 208 -14.24 1.63 -18.35
N ALA A 209 -13.77 1.34 -19.56
CA ALA A 209 -14.24 0.20 -20.35
C ALA A 209 -13.93 -1.14 -19.66
N TRP A 210 -12.73 -1.27 -19.08
CA TRP A 210 -12.34 -2.46 -18.33
C TRP A 210 -13.15 -2.64 -17.05
N LEU A 211 -13.40 -1.57 -16.28
CA LEU A 211 -14.25 -1.59 -15.08
C LEU A 211 -15.68 -2.03 -15.40
N GLY A 212 -16.22 -1.59 -16.54
CA GLY A 212 -17.53 -2.04 -17.02
C GLY A 212 -17.56 -3.54 -17.29
N ARG A 213 -16.53 -4.09 -17.96
CA ARG A 213 -16.41 -5.54 -18.19
C ARG A 213 -16.19 -6.34 -16.89
N ALA A 214 -15.50 -5.74 -15.92
CA ALA A 214 -15.25 -6.31 -14.60
C ALA A 214 -16.48 -6.28 -13.68
N ASN A 215 -17.59 -5.67 -14.10
CA ASN A 215 -18.77 -5.41 -13.27
C ASN A 215 -18.40 -4.71 -11.94
N ALA A 216 -17.49 -3.73 -12.02
CA ALA A 216 -17.03 -3.00 -10.84
C ALA A 216 -18.16 -2.15 -10.23
N PRO A 217 -18.12 -1.83 -8.92
CA PRO A 217 -19.09 -0.95 -8.30
C PRO A 217 -19.21 0.39 -9.02
N LEU A 218 -20.42 0.95 -9.09
CA LEU A 218 -20.68 2.24 -9.76
C LEU A 218 -19.78 3.36 -9.21
N HIS A 219 -19.59 3.40 -7.89
CA HIS A 219 -18.73 4.40 -7.24
C HIS A 219 -17.27 4.31 -7.70
N ALA A 220 -16.73 3.10 -7.92
CA ALA A 220 -15.38 2.94 -8.49
C ALA A 220 -15.27 3.51 -9.92
N VAL A 221 -16.34 3.41 -10.72
CA VAL A 221 -16.42 4.03 -12.04
C VAL A 221 -16.48 5.56 -11.93
N GLU A 222 -17.25 6.08 -10.97
CA GLU A 222 -17.35 7.52 -10.67
C GLU A 222 -16.01 8.12 -10.25
N LEU A 223 -15.27 7.46 -9.35
CA LEU A 223 -13.94 7.90 -8.91
C LEU A 223 -12.95 8.08 -10.08
N VAL A 224 -13.01 7.21 -11.09
CA VAL A 224 -12.17 7.34 -12.30
C VAL A 224 -12.73 8.39 -13.26
N ARG A 225 -14.04 8.53 -13.38
CA ARG A 225 -14.70 9.44 -14.34
C ARG A 225 -14.68 10.90 -13.89
N THR A 226 -15.11 11.15 -12.67
CA THR A 226 -15.36 12.47 -12.10
C THR A 226 -14.53 12.75 -10.85
N GLY A 227 -13.82 11.77 -10.30
CA GLY A 227 -13.10 11.96 -9.04
C GLY A 227 -14.07 11.91 -7.86
N GLY A 228 -13.74 12.59 -6.77
CA GLY A 228 -14.53 12.59 -5.53
C GLY A 228 -13.79 11.93 -4.38
N GLN A 229 -14.49 11.62 -3.27
CA GLN A 229 -13.96 10.99 -2.06
C GLN A 229 -14.29 9.50 -2.00
N LEU A 230 -13.48 8.75 -1.27
CA LEU A 230 -13.72 7.32 -1.04
C LEU A 230 -14.88 7.12 -0.06
N ASP A 231 -15.71 6.11 -0.32
CA ASP A 231 -16.75 5.69 0.63
C ASP A 231 -16.14 4.96 1.86
N GLU A 232 -16.95 4.60 2.84
CA GLU A 232 -16.47 3.93 4.06
C GLU A 232 -15.83 2.55 3.78
N GLN A 233 -16.33 1.81 2.78
CA GLN A 233 -15.80 0.49 2.42
C GLN A 233 -14.45 0.61 1.71
N GLU A 234 -14.32 1.60 0.84
CA GLU A 234 -13.08 1.94 0.13
C GLU A 234 -12.04 2.52 1.07
N GLN A 235 -12.43 3.38 2.02
CA GLN A 235 -11.54 3.82 3.09
C GLN A 235 -11.03 2.61 3.88
N THR A 236 -11.93 1.71 4.28
CA THR A 236 -11.54 0.46 4.97
C THR A 236 -10.57 -0.37 4.13
N ARG A 237 -10.74 -0.43 2.81
CA ARG A 237 -9.78 -1.08 1.91
C ARG A 237 -8.45 -0.34 1.87
N VAL A 238 -8.43 0.99 1.80
CA VAL A 238 -7.20 1.82 1.76
C VAL A 238 -6.39 1.72 3.05
N PHE A 239 -7.04 1.62 4.21
CA PHE A 239 -6.37 1.43 5.51
C PHE A 239 -6.13 -0.04 5.86
N GLY A 240 -6.80 -0.97 5.16
CA GLY A 240 -6.84 -2.39 5.49
C GLY A 240 -7.63 -2.70 6.77
N GLU A 241 -8.29 -1.71 7.37
CA GLU A 241 -9.18 -1.79 8.52
C GLU A 241 -10.00 -0.50 8.69
N SER A 242 -11.00 -0.49 9.57
CA SER A 242 -11.83 0.68 9.83
C SER A 242 -11.13 1.72 10.73
N LEU A 243 -11.30 3.01 10.38
CA LEU A 243 -10.83 4.14 11.18
C LEU A 243 -11.60 4.26 12.51
N PRO A 244 -11.01 4.88 13.56
CA PRO A 244 -11.73 5.18 14.80
C PRO A 244 -12.93 6.09 14.55
N LYS A 245 -14.02 5.87 15.30
CA LYS A 245 -15.24 6.70 15.20
C LYS A 245 -14.91 8.17 15.45
N GLY A 246 -15.33 9.05 14.54
CA GLY A 246 -15.13 10.50 14.64
C GLY A 246 -13.93 11.04 13.87
N LEU A 247 -13.02 10.19 13.38
CA LEU A 247 -11.90 10.62 12.55
C LEU A 247 -12.29 10.56 11.06
N ARG A 248 -12.26 11.72 10.39
CA ARG A 248 -12.47 11.83 8.93
C ARG A 248 -11.24 12.46 8.30
N ILE A 249 -10.63 11.75 7.36
CA ILE A 249 -9.51 12.26 6.55
C ILE A 249 -10.12 12.90 5.30
N ARG A 250 -9.71 14.12 4.97
CA ARG A 250 -10.22 14.90 3.83
C ARG A 250 -9.23 14.91 2.69
#